data_AF-A0A9Q0BDG7-F1
#
_entry.id   AF-A0A9Q0BDG7-F1
#
_cell.length_a   1.000
_cell.length_b   1.000
_cell.length_c   1.000
_cell.angle_alpha   90.00
_cell.angle_beta   90.00
_cell.angle_gamma   90.00
#
_symmetry.space_group_name_H-M   'P 1'
#
loop_
_entity.id
_entity.type
_entity.pdbx_description
1 polymer ?
#
loop_
_entity_poly.entity_id
_entity_poly.type
_entity_poly.pdbx_seq_one_letter_code
_entity_poly.pdbx_strand_id
1 'polypeptide(L)'
;MCALLLFVVDVSANIMEPPINQLMEDVICRDYFSDHSLGKGGLMDHRCKERMVQKDFTTLKSVNMFMQTLFPLLVQIPFGVVADKYGRTTVLVTAISGVLMAAVCGATILHFPTVFPSWLLPISHVFLLLGGGGPMLNVMLFTIIADVTSVSERAAVFYQLMALSVILGAIFGPFSAWLMSKDPWLAVFLGVFIMFLGLVTSVFVPETKDYRVTSDFSTLSNDLEAEPVTNQTSRQGLKSTVIHSLRLCGADMVLVWRYVLGSPQIMLLVFCEALFVPVATGLATFRIQSITVRFGWNWAKVGLAVDAG
;
A
#
# COMPACT_ATOMS: atom_id res chain seq x y z
N MET A 1 -6.23 5.14 17.69
CA MET A 1 -5.45 4.03 17.11
C MET A 1 -5.59 3.97 15.59
N CYS A 2 -6.79 3.90 15.01
CA CYS A 2 -6.96 3.91 13.54
C CYS A 2 -6.34 5.14 12.86
N ALA A 3 -6.52 6.34 13.41
CA ALA A 3 -5.87 7.55 12.89
C ALA A 3 -4.33 7.50 12.97
N LEU A 4 -3.78 6.82 13.98
CA LEU A 4 -2.34 6.64 14.12
C LEU A 4 -1.80 5.62 13.09
N LEU A 5 -2.55 4.57 12.80
CA LEU A 5 -2.19 3.62 11.74
C LEU A 5 -2.27 4.27 10.36
N LEU A 6 -3.32 5.04 10.09
CA LEU A 6 -3.42 5.84 8.87
C LEU A 6 -2.24 6.80 8.76
N PHE A 7 -1.93 7.52 9.83
CA PHE A 7 -0.77 8.40 9.89
C PHE A 7 0.51 7.66 9.53
N VAL A 8 0.78 6.51 10.15
CA VAL A 8 2.01 5.75 9.90
C VAL A 8 2.09 5.25 8.46
N VAL A 9 1.01 4.69 7.91
CA VAL A 9 0.97 4.15 6.55
C VAL A 9 1.14 5.28 5.52
N ASP A 10 0.38 6.37 5.65
CA ASP A 10 0.45 7.48 4.69
C ASP A 10 1.79 8.20 4.76
N VAL A 11 2.28 8.49 5.97
CA VAL A 11 3.54 9.23 6.13
C VAL A 11 4.72 8.40 5.63
N SER A 12 4.77 7.10 5.94
CA SER A 12 5.85 6.24 5.43
C SER A 12 5.84 6.15 3.91
N ALA A 13 4.67 6.00 3.28
CA ALA A 13 4.55 5.96 1.82
C ALA A 13 5.01 7.28 1.17
N ASN A 14 4.50 8.42 1.66
CA ASN A 14 4.84 9.75 1.11
C ASN A 14 6.32 10.12 1.31
N ILE A 15 6.95 9.67 2.40
CA ILE A 15 8.38 9.89 2.62
C ILE A 15 9.23 9.00 1.69
N MET A 16 8.84 7.75 1.45
CA MET A 16 9.67 6.78 0.71
C MET A 16 9.59 6.89 -0.81
N GLU A 17 8.43 7.26 -1.37
CA GLU A 17 8.24 7.21 -2.82
C GLU A 17 9.16 8.17 -3.60
N PRO A 18 9.30 9.46 -3.21
CA PRO A 18 10.23 10.38 -3.89
C PRO A 18 11.70 9.94 -3.90
N PRO A 19 12.33 9.54 -2.76
CA PRO A 19 13.73 9.10 -2.76
C PRO A 19 13.94 7.79 -3.52
N ILE A 20 12.99 6.85 -3.50
CA ILE A 20 13.10 5.62 -4.31
C ILE A 20 13.16 5.96 -5.80
N ASN A 21 12.31 6.89 -6.28
CA ASN A 21 12.35 7.33 -7.67
C ASN A 21 13.70 7.99 -8.03
N GLN A 22 14.24 8.84 -7.15
CA GLN A 22 15.56 9.44 -7.38
C GLN A 22 16.66 8.38 -7.40
N LEU A 23 16.68 7.44 -6.45
CA LEU A 23 17.67 6.35 -6.40
C LEU A 23 17.60 5.45 -7.64
N MET A 24 16.40 5.16 -8.15
CA MET A 24 16.22 4.43 -9.40
C MET A 24 16.83 5.19 -10.59
N GLU A 25 16.62 6.49 -10.68
CA GLU A 25 17.23 7.34 -11.71
C GLU A 25 18.76 7.37 -11.61
N ASP A 26 19.30 7.55 -10.39
CA ASP A 26 20.74 7.59 -10.13
C ASP A 26 21.43 6.29 -10.54
N VAL A 27 20.83 5.13 -10.21
CA VAL A 27 21.39 3.81 -10.57
C VAL A 27 21.41 3.61 -12.09
N ILE A 28 20.31 3.92 -12.78
CA ILE A 28 20.25 3.81 -14.25
C ILE A 28 21.22 4.81 -14.89
N CYS A 29 21.32 6.02 -14.36
CA CYS A 29 22.26 7.02 -14.86
C CYS A 29 23.71 6.53 -14.76
N ARG A 30 24.07 5.85 -13.66
CA ARG A 30 25.39 5.24 -13.48
C ARG A 30 25.69 4.13 -14.49
N ASP A 31 24.69 3.39 -14.94
CA ASP A 31 24.86 2.36 -15.98
C ASP A 31 25.30 2.97 -17.32
N TYR A 32 24.84 4.19 -17.63
CA TYR A 32 25.27 4.95 -18.81
C TYR A 32 26.55 5.78 -18.59
N PHE A 33 26.71 6.35 -17.39
CA PHE A 33 27.79 7.25 -17.02
C PHE A 33 28.48 6.74 -15.75
N SER A 34 29.54 5.93 -15.91
CA SER A 34 30.22 5.25 -14.81
C SER A 34 30.86 6.19 -13.76
N ASP A 35 31.08 7.45 -14.12
CA ASP A 35 31.60 8.52 -13.27
C ASP A 35 30.53 9.16 -12.36
N HIS A 36 29.25 8.84 -12.57
CA HIS A 36 28.15 9.38 -11.80
C HIS A 36 28.17 8.88 -10.33
N SER A 37 28.15 9.83 -9.38
CA SER A 37 28.14 9.52 -7.95
C SER A 37 26.71 9.30 -7.44
N LEU A 38 26.44 8.12 -6.91
CA LEU A 38 25.13 7.75 -6.36
C LEU A 38 24.83 8.45 -5.03
N GLY A 39 23.55 8.81 -4.82
CA GLY A 39 23.05 9.18 -3.49
C GLY A 39 23.54 10.53 -2.97
N LYS A 40 24.17 11.37 -3.80
CA LYS A 40 24.49 12.76 -3.42
C LYS A 40 23.29 13.66 -3.73
N GLY A 41 22.40 13.80 -2.76
CA GLY A 41 21.12 14.53 -2.81
C GLY A 41 21.13 15.99 -3.32
N GLY A 42 22.27 16.55 -3.72
CA GLY A 42 22.41 17.94 -4.15
C GLY A 42 23.23 18.18 -5.42
N LEU A 43 23.89 17.17 -6.00
CA LEU A 43 24.67 17.34 -7.24
C LEU A 43 23.80 16.92 -8.45
N MET A 44 23.21 17.92 -9.10
CA MET A 44 22.45 17.73 -10.34
C MET A 44 23.40 17.35 -11.48
N ASP A 45 23.40 16.08 -11.88
CA ASP A 45 23.99 15.66 -13.15
C ASP A 45 22.94 15.78 -14.26
N HIS A 46 23.08 16.81 -15.09
CA HIS A 46 22.14 17.05 -16.19
C HIS A 46 22.08 15.89 -17.18
N ARG A 47 23.12 15.04 -17.26
CA ARG A 47 23.15 13.86 -18.13
C ARG A 47 22.10 12.82 -17.74
N CYS A 48 21.72 12.73 -16.46
CA CYS A 48 20.66 11.82 -16.02
C CYS A 48 19.27 12.20 -16.56
N LYS A 49 19.10 13.44 -17.05
CA LYS A 49 17.87 13.90 -17.70
C LYS A 49 17.86 13.68 -19.21
N GLU A 50 18.89 13.06 -19.78
CA GLU A 50 18.91 12.69 -21.19
C GLU A 50 17.84 11.65 -21.54
N ARG A 51 17.37 11.67 -22.79
CA ARG A 51 16.24 10.82 -23.24
C ARG A 51 16.50 9.33 -23.04
N MET A 52 17.74 8.87 -23.13
CA MET A 52 18.08 7.45 -22.99
C MET A 52 17.86 6.99 -21.54
N VAL A 53 18.43 7.71 -20.56
CA VAL A 53 18.25 7.44 -19.12
C VAL A 53 16.77 7.55 -18.73
N GLN A 54 16.09 8.62 -19.17
CA GLN A 54 14.67 8.84 -18.84
C GLN A 54 13.76 7.76 -19.42
N LYS A 55 14.05 7.24 -20.61
CA LYS A 55 13.27 6.16 -21.22
C LYS A 55 13.36 4.88 -20.38
N ASP A 56 14.56 4.50 -19.96
CA ASP A 56 14.78 3.29 -19.16
C ASP A 56 14.22 3.44 -17.75
N PHE A 57 14.42 4.62 -17.13
CA PHE A 57 13.79 4.97 -15.85
C PHE A 57 12.26 4.84 -15.90
N THR A 58 11.63 5.43 -16.92
CA THR A 58 10.17 5.37 -17.08
C THR A 58 9.71 3.94 -17.26
N THR A 59 10.43 3.14 -18.07
CA THR A 59 10.08 1.74 -18.32
C THR A 59 10.17 0.91 -17.04
N LEU A 60 11.27 1.03 -16.30
CA LEU A 60 11.44 0.33 -15.03
C LEU A 60 10.40 0.76 -14.00
N LYS A 61 10.09 2.06 -13.91
CA LYS A 61 9.06 2.59 -13.03
C LYS A 61 7.67 2.04 -13.37
N SER A 62 7.31 1.99 -14.65
CA SER A 62 6.03 1.41 -15.09
C SER A 62 5.93 -0.08 -14.74
N VAL A 63 7.01 -0.85 -14.89
CA VAL A 63 7.03 -2.26 -14.48
C VAL A 63 6.87 -2.41 -12.96
N ASN A 64 7.53 -1.57 -12.15
CA ASN A 64 7.36 -1.57 -10.70
C ASN A 64 5.91 -1.26 -10.31
N MET A 65 5.32 -0.19 -10.86
CA MET A 65 3.91 0.17 -10.61
C MET A 65 2.95 -0.96 -11.00
N PHE A 66 3.20 -1.61 -12.14
CA PHE A 66 2.40 -2.75 -12.58
C PHE A 66 2.47 -3.91 -11.58
N MET A 67 3.66 -4.32 -11.14
CA MET A 67 3.82 -5.41 -10.17
C MET A 67 3.25 -5.06 -8.80
N GLN A 68 3.44 -3.80 -8.35
CA GLN A 68 2.88 -3.28 -7.11
C GLN A 68 1.35 -3.31 -7.12
N THR A 69 0.71 -3.23 -8.28
CA THR A 69 -0.75 -3.31 -8.43
C THR A 69 -1.22 -4.75 -8.62
N LEU A 70 -0.54 -5.50 -9.49
CA LEU A 70 -0.93 -6.84 -9.89
C LEU A 70 -0.91 -7.81 -8.70
N PHE A 71 0.15 -7.82 -7.89
CA PHE A 71 0.28 -8.79 -6.81
C PHE A 71 -0.79 -8.63 -5.72
N PRO A 72 -1.00 -7.43 -5.14
CA PRO A 72 -2.17 -7.16 -4.30
C PRO A 72 -3.50 -7.58 -4.90
N LEU A 73 -3.74 -7.26 -6.18
CA LEU A 73 -5.01 -7.57 -6.85
C LEU A 73 -5.31 -9.07 -6.85
N LEU A 74 -4.30 -9.91 -7.12
CA LEU A 74 -4.45 -11.37 -7.12
C LEU A 74 -4.84 -11.92 -5.75
N VAL A 75 -4.39 -11.27 -4.67
CA VAL A 75 -4.58 -11.76 -3.31
C VAL A 75 -5.66 -10.99 -2.52
N GLN A 76 -6.26 -9.96 -3.12
CA GLN A 76 -7.23 -9.08 -2.45
C GLN A 76 -8.44 -9.84 -1.91
N ILE A 77 -9.05 -10.70 -2.74
CA ILE A 77 -10.22 -11.49 -2.33
C ILE A 77 -9.86 -12.58 -1.30
N PRO A 78 -8.81 -13.42 -1.51
CA PRO A 78 -8.44 -14.43 -0.52
C PRO A 78 -8.13 -13.85 0.85
N PHE A 79 -7.41 -12.72 0.91
CA PHE A 79 -7.16 -12.06 2.18
C PHE A 79 -8.41 -11.38 2.77
N GLY A 80 -9.37 -10.96 1.95
CA GLY A 80 -10.68 -10.51 2.40
C GLY A 80 -11.44 -11.61 3.17
N VAL A 81 -11.53 -12.83 2.62
CA VAL A 81 -12.18 -13.96 3.31
C VAL A 81 -11.38 -14.41 4.53
N VAL A 82 -10.04 -14.34 4.47
CA VAL A 82 -9.19 -14.59 5.64
C VAL A 82 -9.47 -13.56 6.74
N ALA A 83 -9.71 -12.29 6.41
CA ALA A 83 -10.05 -11.25 7.39
C ALA A 83 -11.37 -11.56 8.09
N ASP A 84 -12.38 -12.00 7.34
CA ASP A 84 -13.67 -12.40 7.91
C ASP A 84 -13.54 -13.62 8.83
N LYS A 85 -12.59 -14.52 8.57
CA LYS A 85 -12.43 -15.75 9.35
C LYS A 85 -11.47 -15.63 10.54
N TYR A 86 -10.27 -15.12 10.31
CA TYR A 86 -9.16 -15.07 11.27
C TYR A 86 -8.99 -13.70 11.95
N GLY A 87 -9.85 -12.74 11.60
CA GLY A 87 -9.82 -11.40 12.17
C GLY A 87 -9.12 -10.38 11.28
N ARG A 88 -9.55 -9.13 11.42
CA ARG A 88 -9.08 -7.99 10.62
C ARG A 88 -7.70 -7.51 11.07
N THR A 89 -7.40 -7.62 12.37
CA THR A 89 -6.07 -7.24 12.88
C THR A 89 -4.99 -8.18 12.36
N THR A 90 -5.26 -9.49 12.31
CA THR A 90 -4.31 -10.49 11.79
C THR A 90 -3.94 -10.20 10.33
N VAL A 91 -4.94 -9.87 9.50
CA VAL A 91 -4.71 -9.52 8.09
C VAL A 91 -3.96 -8.19 7.97
N LEU A 92 -4.30 -7.19 8.80
CA LEU A 92 -3.59 -5.91 8.84
C LEU A 92 -2.10 -6.08 9.15
N VAL A 93 -1.75 -6.83 10.20
CA VAL A 93 -0.34 -7.09 10.57
C VAL A 93 0.40 -7.80 9.43
N THR A 94 -0.24 -8.78 8.81
CA THR A 94 0.34 -9.54 7.69
C THR A 94 0.57 -8.63 6.48
N ALA A 95 -0.38 -7.75 6.16
CA ALA A 95 -0.25 -6.75 5.11
C ALA A 95 0.92 -5.78 5.34
N ILE A 96 1.05 -5.23 6.55
CA ILE A 96 2.16 -4.30 6.89
C ILE A 96 3.50 -5.04 6.78
N SER A 97 3.56 -6.29 7.26
CA SER A 97 4.78 -7.10 7.17
C SER A 97 5.22 -7.36 5.72
N GLY A 98 4.27 -7.62 4.81
CA GLY A 98 4.54 -7.81 3.38
C GLY A 98 5.07 -6.54 2.71
N VAL A 99 4.48 -5.39 3.04
CA VAL A 99 4.96 -4.08 2.54
C VAL A 99 6.35 -3.77 3.09
N LEU A 100 6.59 -3.99 4.37
CA LEU A 100 7.90 -3.77 4.99
C LEU A 100 8.98 -4.66 4.35
N MET A 101 8.67 -5.94 4.10
CA MET A 101 9.60 -6.85 3.44
C MET A 101 9.91 -6.42 2.00
N ALA A 102 8.88 -6.02 1.24
CA ALA A 102 9.06 -5.49 -0.11
C ALA A 102 9.94 -4.22 -0.10
N ALA A 103 9.70 -3.31 0.84
CA ALA A 103 10.47 -2.08 1.02
C ALA A 103 11.94 -2.37 1.35
N VAL A 104 12.21 -3.25 2.32
CA VAL A 104 13.59 -3.63 2.71
C VAL A 104 14.31 -4.33 1.56
N CYS A 105 13.64 -5.25 0.86
CA CYS A 105 14.21 -5.94 -0.30
C CYS A 105 14.53 -4.95 -1.44
N GLY A 106 13.60 -4.06 -1.77
CA GLY A 106 13.79 -3.04 -2.80
C GLY A 106 14.91 -2.06 -2.44
N ALA A 107 14.96 -1.60 -1.20
CA ALA A 107 16.05 -0.75 -0.71
C ALA A 107 17.41 -1.46 -0.78
N THR A 108 17.46 -2.76 -0.46
CA THR A 108 18.70 -3.56 -0.55
C THR A 108 19.19 -3.68 -2.00
N ILE A 109 18.28 -3.93 -2.95
CA ILE A 109 18.62 -4.00 -4.39
C ILE A 109 19.20 -2.66 -4.87
N LEU A 110 18.59 -1.54 -4.48
CA LEU A 110 19.07 -0.21 -4.85
C LEU A 110 20.37 0.19 -4.13
N HIS A 111 20.66 -0.40 -2.97
CA HIS A 111 21.86 -0.08 -2.19
C HIS A 111 23.13 -0.69 -2.78
N PHE A 112 23.01 -1.84 -3.44
CA PHE A 112 24.12 -2.57 -4.05
C PHE A 112 24.02 -2.66 -5.59
N PRO A 113 24.08 -1.52 -6.31
CA PRO A 113 23.90 -1.51 -7.76
C PRO A 113 25.05 -2.15 -8.53
N THR A 114 26.20 -2.38 -7.90
CA THR A 114 27.32 -3.13 -8.52
C THR A 114 27.10 -4.64 -8.51
N VAL A 115 26.20 -5.14 -7.66
CA VAL A 115 25.91 -6.57 -7.51
C VAL A 115 24.58 -6.93 -8.15
N PHE A 116 23.56 -6.08 -7.96
CA PHE A 116 22.22 -6.33 -8.47
C PHE A 116 21.88 -5.37 -9.62
N PRO A 117 21.36 -5.88 -10.76
CA PRO A 117 20.85 -5.02 -11.80
C PRO A 117 19.56 -4.31 -11.32
N SER A 118 19.37 -3.07 -11.75
CA SER A 118 18.17 -2.26 -11.45
C SER A 118 16.86 -2.96 -11.86
N TRP A 119 16.90 -3.77 -12.93
CA TRP A 119 15.79 -4.59 -13.41
C TRP A 119 15.33 -5.70 -12.44
N LEU A 120 16.09 -5.98 -11.38
CA LEU A 120 15.68 -6.93 -10.33
C LEU A 120 14.69 -6.28 -9.34
N LEU A 121 14.61 -4.95 -9.31
CA LEU A 121 13.76 -4.19 -8.37
C LEU A 121 12.28 -4.64 -8.37
N PRO A 122 11.61 -4.91 -9.51
CA PRO A 122 10.21 -5.34 -9.52
C PRO A 122 9.97 -6.66 -8.75
N ILE A 123 10.98 -7.52 -8.60
CA ILE A 123 10.86 -8.79 -7.89
C ILE A 123 10.63 -8.58 -6.39
N SER A 124 11.08 -7.45 -5.81
CA SER A 124 10.81 -7.14 -4.40
C SER A 124 9.30 -7.08 -4.10
N HIS A 125 8.48 -6.76 -5.09
CA HIS A 125 7.02 -6.66 -4.95
C HIS A 125 6.35 -8.03 -4.79
N VAL A 126 7.04 -9.15 -5.06
CA VAL A 126 6.52 -10.50 -4.82
C VAL A 126 6.14 -10.70 -3.34
N PHE A 127 6.82 -10.02 -2.41
CA PHE A 127 6.48 -10.05 -0.98
C PHE A 127 5.09 -9.46 -0.68
N LEU A 128 4.52 -8.65 -1.58
CA LEU A 128 3.15 -8.15 -1.44
C LEU A 128 2.10 -9.25 -1.55
N LEU A 129 2.41 -10.40 -2.18
CA LEU A 129 1.53 -11.57 -2.19
C LEU A 129 1.27 -12.14 -0.79
N LEU A 130 2.19 -11.92 0.16
CA LEU A 130 2.06 -12.45 1.51
C LEU A 130 1.00 -11.74 2.34
N GLY A 131 0.54 -10.55 1.94
CA GLY A 131 -0.40 -9.76 2.74
C GLY A 131 -1.29 -8.79 1.96
N GLY A 132 -1.28 -8.80 0.63
CA GLY A 132 -2.10 -7.92 -0.20
C GLY A 132 -1.63 -6.46 -0.28
N GLY A 133 -0.47 -6.13 0.26
CA GLY A 133 0.19 -4.84 0.08
C GLY A 133 -0.62 -3.62 0.53
N GLY A 134 -0.27 -2.46 -0.03
CA GLY A 134 -0.92 -1.17 0.27
C GLY A 134 -2.44 -1.15 0.10
N PRO A 135 -3.01 -1.70 -0.99
CA PRO A 135 -4.46 -1.76 -1.16
C PRO A 135 -5.17 -2.53 -0.03
N MET A 136 -4.61 -3.65 0.41
CA MET A 136 -5.16 -4.40 1.55
C MET A 136 -5.10 -3.60 2.85
N LEU A 137 -4.03 -2.84 3.09
CA LEU A 137 -3.93 -1.96 4.26
C LEU A 137 -5.07 -0.94 4.29
N ASN A 138 -5.32 -0.27 3.17
CA ASN A 138 -6.40 0.69 3.05
C ASN A 138 -7.77 0.03 3.29
N VAL A 139 -8.03 -1.11 2.63
CA VAL A 139 -9.29 -1.84 2.81
C VAL A 139 -9.46 -2.25 4.26
N MET A 140 -8.46 -2.84 4.92
CA MET A 140 -8.56 -3.23 6.34
C MET A 140 -8.77 -2.01 7.25
N LEU A 141 -8.07 -0.90 7.00
CA LEU A 141 -8.22 0.32 7.80
C LEU A 141 -9.67 0.85 7.73
N PHE A 142 -10.19 1.07 6.52
CA PHE A 142 -11.58 1.54 6.35
C PHE A 142 -12.60 0.55 6.90
N THR A 143 -12.33 -0.75 6.77
CA THR A 143 -13.18 -1.84 7.27
C THR A 143 -13.20 -1.85 8.80
N ILE A 144 -12.06 -1.71 9.47
CA ILE A 144 -11.95 -1.57 10.94
C ILE A 144 -12.68 -0.31 11.41
N ILE A 145 -12.53 0.82 10.71
CA ILE A 145 -13.23 2.06 11.06
C ILE A 145 -14.74 1.91 10.88
N ALA A 146 -15.18 1.24 9.82
CA ALA A 146 -16.59 0.99 9.57
C ALA A 146 -17.26 0.18 10.69
N ASP A 147 -16.53 -0.77 11.31
CA ASP A 147 -17.04 -1.56 12.44
C ASP A 147 -17.27 -0.74 13.70
N VAL A 148 -16.40 0.24 13.96
CA VAL A 148 -16.43 1.01 15.22
C VAL A 148 -17.23 2.31 15.10
N THR A 149 -17.66 2.67 13.89
CA THR A 149 -18.43 3.89 13.62
C THR A 149 -19.90 3.61 13.41
N SER A 150 -20.75 4.48 13.95
CA SER A 150 -22.19 4.46 13.73
C SER A 150 -22.52 4.73 12.25
N VAL A 151 -23.61 4.14 11.75
CA VAL A 151 -24.03 4.30 10.33
C VAL A 151 -24.26 5.77 9.97
N SER A 152 -24.77 6.58 10.91
CA SER A 152 -25.04 8.00 10.72
C SER A 152 -23.77 8.86 10.59
N GLU A 153 -22.67 8.48 11.23
CA GLU A 153 -21.45 9.29 11.27
C GLU A 153 -20.34 8.75 10.36
N ARG A 154 -20.46 7.51 9.87
CA ARG A 154 -19.43 6.83 9.06
C ARG A 154 -18.95 7.66 7.88
N ALA A 155 -19.87 8.28 7.13
CA ALA A 155 -19.52 9.12 5.98
C ALA A 155 -18.67 10.35 6.38
N ALA A 156 -19.02 10.99 7.50
CA ALA A 156 -18.27 12.14 8.01
C ALA A 156 -16.87 11.71 8.48
N VAL A 157 -16.75 10.58 9.18
CA VAL A 157 -15.46 10.05 9.64
C VAL A 157 -14.56 9.69 8.45
N PHE A 158 -15.10 9.03 7.43
CA PHE A 158 -14.32 8.74 6.21
C PHE A 158 -13.84 10.00 5.51
N TYR A 159 -14.69 11.03 5.40
CA TYR A 159 -14.30 12.30 4.82
C TYR A 159 -13.18 12.97 5.61
N GLN A 160 -13.26 12.98 6.95
CA GLN A 160 -12.23 13.53 7.82
C GLN A 160 -10.89 12.80 7.70
N LEU A 161 -10.92 11.46 7.56
CA LEU A 161 -9.71 10.67 7.39
C LEU A 161 -9.06 10.91 6.04
N MET A 162 -9.83 11.00 4.97
CA MET A 162 -9.31 11.37 3.64
C MET A 162 -8.72 12.79 3.66
N ALA A 163 -9.37 13.73 4.33
CA ALA A 163 -8.84 15.08 4.51
C ALA A 163 -7.51 15.06 5.30
N LEU A 164 -7.42 14.24 6.34
CA LEU A 164 -6.19 14.04 7.10
C LEU A 164 -5.07 13.47 6.21
N SER A 165 -5.33 12.45 5.39
CA SER A 165 -4.36 11.89 4.44
C SER A 165 -3.80 12.95 3.49
N VAL A 166 -4.66 13.84 2.96
CA VAL A 166 -4.23 14.94 2.07
C VAL A 166 -3.35 15.94 2.81
N ILE A 167 -3.73 16.33 4.04
CA ILE A 167 -2.94 17.24 4.88
C ILE A 167 -1.56 16.62 5.19
N LEU A 168 -1.53 15.33 5.51
CA LEU A 168 -0.28 14.61 5.76
C LEU A 168 0.60 14.60 4.52
N GLY A 169 0.04 14.30 3.33
CA GLY A 169 0.77 14.40 2.06
C GLY A 169 1.39 15.79 1.84
N ALA A 170 0.60 16.85 2.05
CA ALA A 170 1.06 18.23 1.86
C ALA A 170 2.18 18.65 2.83
N ILE A 171 2.24 18.07 4.03
CA ILE A 171 3.30 18.35 5.02
C ILE A 171 4.53 17.46 4.74
N PHE A 172 4.31 16.17 4.51
CA PHE A 172 5.38 15.19 4.43
C PHE A 172 6.03 15.09 3.04
N GLY A 173 5.37 15.56 1.98
CA GLY A 173 5.97 15.72 0.65
C GLY A 173 7.16 16.69 0.65
N PRO A 174 6.98 17.96 1.08
CA PRO A 174 8.08 18.91 1.28
C PRO A 174 9.14 18.43 2.26
N PHE A 175 8.73 17.75 3.33
CA PHE A 175 9.65 17.16 4.30
C PHE A 175 10.53 16.08 3.67
N SER A 176 9.95 15.20 2.82
CA SER A 176 10.68 14.21 2.05
C SER A 176 11.69 14.87 1.10
N ALA A 177 11.25 15.90 0.36
CA ALA A 177 12.13 16.67 -0.53
C ALA A 177 13.32 17.32 0.21
N TRP A 178 13.08 17.88 1.39
CA TRP A 178 14.15 18.43 2.23
C TRP A 178 15.13 17.34 2.67
N LEU A 179 14.63 16.16 3.05
CA LEU A 179 15.46 15.05 3.50
C LEU A 179 16.30 14.48 2.35
N MET A 180 15.71 14.34 1.16
CA MET A 180 16.38 13.96 -0.08
C MET A 180 17.50 14.91 -0.48
N SER A 181 17.34 16.21 -0.21
CA SER A 181 18.38 17.21 -0.54
C SER A 181 19.69 16.98 0.23
N LYS A 182 19.60 16.36 1.41
CA LYS A 182 20.77 15.98 2.21
C LYS A 182 21.29 14.61 1.80
N ASP A 183 20.45 13.59 1.92
CA ASP A 183 20.75 12.21 1.55
C ASP A 183 19.44 11.46 1.27
N PRO A 184 19.20 10.95 0.06
CA PRO A 184 18.01 10.16 -0.25
C PRO A 184 17.90 8.89 0.60
N TRP A 185 19.02 8.30 1.05
CA TRP A 185 18.99 7.11 1.91
C TRP A 185 18.41 7.40 3.28
N LEU A 186 18.64 8.60 3.82
CA LEU A 186 18.08 9.01 5.11
C LEU A 186 16.54 8.99 5.07
N ALA A 187 15.95 9.42 3.95
CA ALA A 187 14.51 9.38 3.75
C ALA A 187 13.97 7.95 3.63
N VAL A 188 14.67 7.07 2.91
CA VAL A 188 14.30 5.65 2.81
C VAL A 188 14.36 4.97 4.18
N PHE A 189 15.45 5.14 4.93
CA PHE A 189 15.59 4.53 6.26
C PHE A 189 14.55 5.07 7.25
N LEU A 190 14.26 6.37 7.22
CA LEU A 190 13.22 6.97 8.05
C LEU A 190 11.83 6.38 7.72
N GLY A 191 11.49 6.25 6.44
CA GLY A 191 10.23 5.67 6.02
C GLY A 191 10.09 4.20 6.43
N VAL A 192 11.14 3.39 6.26
CA VAL A 192 11.18 1.99 6.70
C VAL A 192 11.04 1.90 8.22
N PHE A 193 11.69 2.79 8.98
CA PHE A 193 11.56 2.84 10.43
C PHE A 193 10.13 3.20 10.88
N ILE A 194 9.50 4.20 10.26
CA ILE A 194 8.11 4.57 10.53
C ILE A 194 7.17 3.39 10.21
N MET A 195 7.37 2.71 9.09
CA MET A 195 6.59 1.51 8.73
C MET A 195 6.77 0.38 9.75
N PHE A 196 7.99 0.18 10.26
CA PHE A 196 8.26 -0.78 11.33
C PHE A 196 7.53 -0.41 12.64
N LEU A 197 7.51 0.86 13.03
CA LEU A 197 6.68 1.32 14.15
C LEU A 197 5.19 1.07 13.90
N GLY A 198 4.73 1.20 12.65
CA GLY A 198 3.38 0.83 12.22
C GLY A 198 3.08 -0.64 12.46
N LEU A 199 4.02 -1.51 12.12
CA LEU A 199 3.92 -2.93 12.39
C LEU A 199 3.79 -3.20 13.89
N VAL A 200 4.66 -2.61 14.71
CA VAL A 200 4.62 -2.78 16.18
C VAL A 200 3.30 -2.27 16.76
N THR A 201 2.84 -1.09 16.36
CA THR A 201 1.58 -0.51 16.85
C THR A 201 0.35 -1.28 16.37
N SER A 202 0.41 -1.89 15.18
CA SER A 202 -0.69 -2.71 14.64
C SER A 202 -0.96 -3.98 15.46
N VAL A 203 0.05 -4.52 16.15
CA VAL A 203 -0.11 -5.68 17.04
C VAL A 203 -0.97 -5.35 18.27
N PHE A 204 -1.02 -4.08 18.67
CA PHE A 204 -1.84 -3.64 19.81
C PHE A 204 -3.29 -3.30 19.43
N VAL A 205 -3.65 -3.44 18.16
CA VAL A 205 -5.02 -3.16 17.70
C VAL A 205 -5.94 -4.27 18.17
N PRO A 206 -6.95 -4.00 19.01
CA PRO A 206 -7.90 -5.01 19.42
C PRO A 206 -8.66 -5.53 18.19
N GLU A 207 -8.93 -6.82 18.17
CA GLU A 207 -9.71 -7.45 17.10
C GLU A 207 -11.13 -6.86 17.06
N THR A 208 -11.56 -6.33 15.91
CA THR A 208 -12.89 -5.67 15.79
C THR A 208 -13.99 -6.58 15.27
N LYS A 209 -13.65 -7.81 14.85
CA LYS A 209 -14.60 -8.76 14.26
C LYS A 209 -15.87 -8.98 15.10
N ASP A 210 -15.74 -8.99 16.43
CA ASP A 210 -16.85 -9.32 17.32
C ASP A 210 -17.88 -8.17 17.49
N TYR A 211 -17.53 -6.93 17.12
CA TYR A 211 -18.46 -5.80 17.20
C TYR A 211 -19.57 -5.89 16.15
N ARG A 212 -19.27 -6.38 14.95
CA ARG A 212 -20.25 -6.54 13.87
C ARG A 212 -21.24 -7.68 14.13
N VAL A 213 -20.75 -8.78 14.71
CA VAL A 213 -21.64 -9.88 15.17
C VAL A 213 -22.54 -9.37 16.28
N THR A 214 -22.02 -8.60 17.23
CA THR A 214 -22.83 -8.06 18.33
C THR A 214 -23.85 -7.02 17.86
N SER A 215 -23.54 -6.20 16.84
CA SER A 215 -24.49 -5.23 16.27
C SER A 215 -25.56 -5.87 15.39
N ASP A 216 -25.18 -6.83 14.54
CA ASP A 216 -26.14 -7.56 13.70
C ASP A 216 -27.03 -8.44 14.59
N PHE A 217 -26.47 -9.07 15.63
CA PHE A 217 -27.22 -9.84 16.60
C PHE A 217 -28.04 -8.96 17.54
N SER A 218 -27.63 -7.73 17.90
CA SER A 218 -28.45 -6.81 18.70
C SER A 218 -29.60 -6.22 17.90
N THR A 219 -29.40 -6.01 16.60
CA THR A 219 -30.47 -5.59 15.67
C THR A 219 -31.45 -6.75 15.43
N LEU A 220 -30.97 -7.99 15.35
CA LEU A 220 -31.80 -9.20 15.18
C LEU A 220 -32.43 -9.69 16.50
N SER A 221 -31.81 -9.45 17.66
CA SER A 221 -32.31 -9.85 18.98
C SER A 221 -33.40 -8.92 19.51
N ASN A 222 -33.58 -7.74 18.91
CA ASN A 222 -34.77 -6.94 19.15
C ASN A 222 -36.04 -7.58 18.54
N ASP A 223 -35.89 -8.60 17.68
CA ASP A 223 -37.02 -9.29 17.03
C ASP A 223 -37.29 -10.71 17.54
N LEU A 224 -36.41 -11.33 18.35
CA LEU A 224 -36.60 -12.74 18.79
C LEU A 224 -36.08 -12.98 20.22
N GLU A 225 -37.02 -13.20 21.16
CA GLU A 225 -36.76 -13.74 22.50
C GLU A 225 -36.36 -15.23 22.46
N ALA A 226 -35.37 -15.57 23.29
CA ALA A 226 -35.09 -16.86 23.97
C ALA A 226 -34.85 -18.17 23.18
N GLU A 227 -33.63 -18.75 23.31
CA GLU A 227 -33.33 -20.09 23.88
C GLU A 227 -31.81 -20.40 23.80
N PRO A 228 -31.23 -21.21 24.72
CA PRO A 228 -29.79 -21.29 24.94
C PRO A 228 -29.13 -22.42 24.13
N VAL A 229 -27.99 -22.14 23.49
CA VAL A 229 -27.21 -23.19 22.79
C VAL A 229 -25.92 -23.50 23.54
N THR A 230 -25.85 -24.75 23.97
CA THR A 230 -24.85 -25.42 24.79
C THR A 230 -23.47 -25.52 24.12
N ASN A 231 -22.42 -25.25 24.92
CA ASN A 231 -21.00 -25.52 24.64
C ASN A 231 -20.74 -27.00 24.34
N GLN A 232 -20.08 -27.32 23.21
CA GLN A 232 -19.25 -28.53 23.12
C GLN A 232 -17.95 -28.25 22.34
N THR A 233 -16.86 -28.29 23.09
CA THR A 233 -15.47 -28.31 22.66
C THR A 233 -15.13 -29.66 22.01
N SER A 234 -14.46 -29.65 20.84
CA SER A 234 -13.75 -30.84 20.35
C SER A 234 -12.44 -30.47 19.67
N ARG A 235 -11.35 -30.79 20.38
CA ARG A 235 -9.96 -30.82 19.94
C ARG A 235 -9.76 -31.97 18.95
N GLN A 236 -9.81 -31.73 17.64
CA GLN A 236 -9.24 -32.67 16.66
C GLN A 236 -8.57 -31.96 15.46
N GLY A 237 -7.24 -32.06 15.40
CA GLY A 237 -6.48 -32.14 14.14
C GLY A 237 -6.15 -30.84 13.39
N LEU A 238 -5.20 -30.06 13.90
CA LEU A 238 -4.65 -28.82 13.31
C LEU A 238 -4.28 -28.91 11.80
N LYS A 239 -3.96 -30.09 11.26
CA LYS A 239 -3.65 -30.29 9.83
C LYS A 239 -4.88 -30.58 8.95
N SER A 240 -5.93 -31.18 9.51
CA SER A 240 -7.21 -31.44 8.83
C SER A 240 -8.03 -30.15 8.71
N THR A 241 -7.98 -29.31 9.74
CA THR A 241 -8.67 -28.02 9.79
C THR A 241 -8.18 -27.05 8.72
N VAL A 242 -6.89 -27.04 8.37
CA VAL A 242 -6.33 -26.12 7.36
C VAL A 242 -6.79 -26.48 5.95
N ILE A 243 -6.79 -27.76 5.58
CA ILE A 243 -7.24 -28.22 4.25
C ILE A 243 -8.76 -28.03 4.10
N HIS A 244 -9.52 -28.30 5.16
CA HIS A 244 -10.96 -28.04 5.18
C HIS A 244 -11.27 -26.54 5.09
N SER A 245 -10.48 -25.71 5.78
CA SER A 245 -10.58 -24.24 5.73
C SER A 245 -10.23 -23.65 4.36
N LEU A 246 -9.24 -24.21 3.67
CA LEU A 246 -8.87 -23.82 2.31
C LEU A 246 -9.94 -24.22 1.29
N ARG A 247 -10.56 -25.40 1.44
CA ARG A 247 -11.68 -25.84 0.58
C ARG A 247 -12.94 -25.01 0.80
N LEU A 248 -13.26 -24.66 2.04
CA LEU A 248 -14.37 -23.73 2.33
C LEU A 248 -14.09 -22.34 1.75
N CYS A 249 -12.89 -21.80 1.95
CA CYS A 249 -12.49 -20.51 1.39
C CYS A 249 -12.62 -20.52 -0.14
N GLY A 250 -12.22 -21.61 -0.82
CA GLY A 250 -12.40 -21.77 -2.26
C GLY A 250 -13.87 -21.78 -2.71
N ALA A 251 -14.79 -22.36 -1.92
CA ALA A 251 -16.22 -22.34 -2.23
C ALA A 251 -16.84 -20.94 -2.04
N ASP A 252 -16.44 -20.24 -0.97
CA ASP A 252 -16.86 -18.86 -0.70
C ASP A 252 -16.31 -17.89 -1.77
N MET A 253 -15.07 -18.09 -2.24
CA MET A 253 -14.50 -17.34 -3.38
C MET A 253 -15.37 -17.45 -4.63
N VAL A 254 -15.81 -18.66 -4.98
CA VAL A 254 -16.63 -18.88 -6.19
C VAL A 254 -17.97 -18.18 -6.07
N LEU A 255 -18.57 -18.16 -4.87
CA LEU A 255 -19.81 -17.45 -4.61
C LEU A 255 -19.64 -15.92 -4.77
N VAL A 256 -18.60 -15.36 -4.15
CA VAL A 256 -18.28 -13.92 -4.24
C VAL A 256 -17.99 -13.53 -5.69
N TRP A 257 -17.18 -14.32 -6.41
CA TRP A 257 -16.86 -14.06 -7.81
C TRP A 257 -18.10 -14.14 -8.70
N ARG A 258 -19.00 -15.11 -8.47
CA ARG A 258 -20.28 -15.22 -9.19
C ARG A 258 -21.20 -14.03 -8.90
N TYR A 259 -21.20 -13.53 -7.67
CA TYR A 259 -22.00 -12.35 -7.29
C TYR A 259 -21.45 -11.06 -7.89
N VAL A 260 -20.13 -10.85 -7.82
CA VAL A 260 -19.44 -9.68 -8.40
C VAL A 260 -19.61 -9.65 -9.92
N LEU A 261 -19.38 -10.77 -10.61
CA LEU A 261 -19.58 -10.87 -12.06
C LEU A 261 -21.06 -10.88 -12.49
N GLY A 262 -21.97 -11.25 -11.58
CA GLY A 262 -23.40 -11.30 -11.85
C GLY A 262 -24.12 -9.96 -11.72
N SER A 263 -23.57 -9.01 -10.94
CA SER A 263 -24.19 -7.71 -10.70
C SER A 263 -23.67 -6.65 -11.70
N PRO A 264 -24.53 -6.13 -12.60
CA PRO A 264 -24.10 -5.12 -13.58
C PRO A 264 -23.67 -3.81 -12.92
N GLN A 265 -24.21 -3.48 -11.75
CA GLN A 265 -23.87 -2.26 -11.01
C GLN A 265 -22.45 -2.33 -10.42
N ILE A 266 -22.08 -3.48 -9.85
CA ILE A 266 -20.74 -3.69 -9.29
C ILE A 266 -19.71 -3.75 -10.42
N MET A 267 -20.03 -4.47 -11.50
CA MET A 267 -19.20 -4.51 -12.71
C MET A 267 -18.97 -3.13 -13.32
N LEU A 268 -20.00 -2.29 -13.38
CA LEU A 268 -19.87 -0.91 -13.87
C LEU A 268 -18.95 -0.08 -12.96
N LEU A 269 -19.10 -0.19 -11.64
CA LEU A 269 -18.23 0.49 -10.68
C LEU A 269 -16.78 0.04 -10.79
N VAL A 270 -16.54 -1.28 -10.85
CA VAL A 270 -15.21 -1.86 -11.02
C VAL A 270 -14.58 -1.40 -12.34
N PHE A 271 -15.35 -1.37 -13.43
CA PHE A 271 -14.86 -0.92 -14.72
C PHE A 271 -14.52 0.58 -14.74
N CYS A 272 -15.39 1.43 -14.17
CA CYS A 272 -15.14 2.86 -14.04
C CYS A 272 -13.89 3.15 -13.20
N GLU A 273 -13.74 2.49 -12.06
CA GLU A 273 -12.55 2.62 -11.20
C GLU A 273 -11.28 2.09 -11.89
N ALA A 274 -11.37 0.94 -12.56
CA ALA A 274 -10.25 0.35 -13.29
C ALA A 274 -9.78 1.21 -14.47
N LEU A 275 -10.65 2.04 -15.06
CA LEU A 275 -10.27 3.02 -16.07
C LEU A 275 -9.75 4.32 -15.45
N PHE A 276 -10.44 4.83 -14.43
CA PHE A 276 -10.13 6.15 -13.86
C PHE A 276 -8.78 6.16 -13.14
N VAL A 277 -8.52 5.19 -12.27
CA VAL A 277 -7.35 5.20 -11.40
C VAL A 277 -6.04 5.18 -12.20
N PRO A 278 -5.81 4.25 -13.16
CA PRO A 278 -4.56 4.23 -13.91
C PRO A 278 -4.35 5.46 -14.80
N VAL A 279 -5.44 6.02 -15.34
CA VAL A 279 -5.38 7.24 -16.16
C VAL A 279 -5.02 8.44 -15.29
N ALA A 280 -5.67 8.60 -14.14
CA ALA A 280 -5.41 9.70 -13.22
C ALA A 280 -3.96 9.66 -12.68
N THR A 281 -3.51 8.49 -12.20
CA THR A 281 -2.15 8.32 -11.66
C THR A 281 -1.09 8.44 -12.75
N GLY A 282 -1.37 7.91 -13.96
CA GLY A 282 -0.48 8.03 -15.11
C GLY A 282 -0.27 9.49 -15.53
N LEU A 283 -1.36 10.26 -15.61
CA LEU A 283 -1.29 11.69 -15.92
C LEU A 283 -0.57 12.51 -14.85
N ALA A 284 -0.81 12.22 -13.56
CA ALA A 284 -0.10 12.87 -12.46
C ALA A 284 1.41 12.60 -12.52
N THR A 285 1.80 11.34 -12.70
CA THR A 285 3.21 10.93 -12.80
C THR A 285 3.89 11.57 -14.02
N PHE A 286 3.19 11.57 -15.16
CA PHE A 286 3.68 12.20 -16.38
C PHE A 286 3.89 13.72 -16.19
N ARG A 287 2.98 14.41 -15.50
CA ARG A 287 3.14 15.84 -15.18
C ARG A 287 4.41 16.09 -14.37
N ILE A 288 4.61 15.37 -13.26
CA ILE A 288 5.80 15.50 -12.41
C ILE A 288 7.07 15.26 -13.24
N GLN A 289 7.10 14.17 -14.00
CA GLN A 289 8.25 13.83 -14.83
C GLN A 289 8.52 14.89 -15.91
N SER A 290 7.47 15.37 -16.59
CA SER A 290 7.61 16.41 -17.62
C SER A 290 8.20 17.71 -17.06
N ILE A 291 7.89 18.07 -15.81
CA ILE A 291 8.47 19.23 -15.14
C ILE A 291 9.96 19.01 -14.88
N THR A 292 10.35 17.83 -14.37
CA THR A 292 11.79 17.52 -14.14
C THR A 292 12.61 17.63 -15.42
N VAL A 293 12.09 17.11 -16.54
CA VAL A 293 12.78 17.09 -17.84
C VAL A 293 12.79 18.48 -18.48
N ARG A 294 11.65 19.18 -18.48
CA ARG A 294 11.52 20.48 -19.15
C ARG A 294 12.31 21.58 -18.46
N PHE A 295 12.38 21.55 -17.13
CA PHE A 295 13.06 22.59 -16.34
C PHE A 295 14.41 22.15 -15.79
N GLY A 296 14.83 20.90 -16.00
CA GLY A 296 16.07 20.35 -15.42
C GLY A 296 16.06 20.34 -13.89
N TRP A 297 14.88 20.28 -13.26
CA TRP A 297 14.74 20.35 -11.81
C TRP A 297 14.96 18.99 -11.15
N ASN A 298 15.51 19.01 -9.93
CA ASN A 298 15.58 17.84 -9.06
C ASN A 298 14.18 17.35 -8.67
N TRP A 299 14.02 16.05 -8.43
CA TRP A 299 12.82 15.46 -7.84
C TRP A 299 12.39 16.16 -6.55
N ALA A 300 13.35 16.53 -5.68
CA ALA A 300 13.07 17.31 -4.48
C ALA A 300 12.43 18.68 -4.79
N LYS A 301 12.92 19.38 -5.82
CA LYS A 301 12.39 20.69 -6.21
C LYS A 301 11.02 20.59 -6.89
N VAL A 302 10.77 19.50 -7.62
CA VAL A 302 9.47 19.25 -8.24
C VAL A 302 8.42 18.85 -7.21
N GLY A 303 8.76 18.00 -6.23
CA GLY A 303 7.86 17.66 -5.12
C GLY A 303 7.36 18.91 -4.40
N LEU A 304 8.29 19.81 -4.04
CA LEU A 304 7.95 21.10 -3.42
C LEU A 304 7.03 22.00 -4.27
N ALA A 305 7.16 21.95 -5.60
CA ALA A 305 6.36 22.78 -6.50
C ALA A 305 4.98 22.22 -6.80
N VAL A 306 4.83 20.89 -6.76
CA VAL A 306 3.58 20.19 -7.03
C VAL A 306 2.68 20.17 -5.79
N ASP A 307 3.26 20.08 -4.59
CA ASP A 307 2.49 20.09 -3.33
C ASP A 307 2.07 21.51 -2.89
N ALA A 308 2.63 22.55 -3.52
CA ALA A 308 2.36 23.96 -3.19
C ALA A 308 1.28 24.63 -4.06
N GLY A 309 0.73 23.94 -5.07
CA GLY A 309 -0.27 24.47 -6.01
C GLY A 309 -1.57 23.67 -5.99
#